data_AF-A0A329SA55-F1
#
_entry.id   AF-A0A329SA55-F1
#
_cell.length_a   1.000
_cell.length_b   1.000
_cell.length_c   1.000
_cell.angle_alpha   90.00
_cell.angle_beta   90.00
_cell.angle_gamma   90.00
#
_symmetry.space_group_name_H-M   'P 1'
#
loop_
_entity.id
_entity.type
_entity.pdbx_description
1 polymer ?
#
loop_
_entity_poly.entity_id
_entity_poly.type
_entity_poly.pdbx_seq_one_letter_code
_entity_poly.pdbx_strand_id
1 'polypeptide(L)'
;MPVAAEERTAFYRERAPQMYNALWYFTAGTLVEIPYIFVASLVFCIIFFPSVGITGYATFIYYWLVISLNTLVFVYLGQLMVLALPSVAVAATLESLFSGIFLLFAGYNPPASSIPTGYKWVHYISPPTYTIAILVALVFADCPDGSSDGIGW
;
A
#
# COMPACT_ATOMS: atom_id res chain seq x y z
N MET A 1 -6.09 -6.35 10.27
CA MET A 1 -5.22 -7.00 11.28
C MET A 1 -5.99 -7.74 12.38
N PRO A 2 -6.95 -7.15 13.14
CA PRO A 2 -7.64 -7.89 14.20
C PRO A 2 -8.57 -8.99 13.67
N VAL A 3 -9.29 -8.71 12.57
CA VAL A 3 -10.23 -9.68 11.95
C VAL A 3 -9.55 -10.97 11.51
N ALA A 4 -8.40 -10.87 10.81
CA ALA A 4 -7.63 -12.04 10.37
C ALA A 4 -7.10 -12.90 11.54
N ALA A 5 -6.85 -12.29 12.70
CA ALA A 5 -6.41 -13.03 13.88
C ALA A 5 -7.54 -13.81 14.56
N GLU A 6 -8.75 -13.25 14.59
CA GLU A 6 -9.95 -13.93 15.10
C GLU A 6 -10.33 -15.12 14.22
N GLU A 7 -10.28 -14.92 12.90
CA GLU A 7 -10.54 -15.93 11.88
C GLU A 7 -9.63 -17.16 11.98
N ARG A 8 -8.37 -16.97 12.43
CA ARG A 8 -7.42 -18.09 12.63
C ARG A 8 -7.97 -19.16 13.56
N THR A 9 -8.66 -18.78 14.63
CA THR A 9 -9.21 -19.73 15.62
C THR A 9 -10.39 -20.52 15.06
N ALA A 10 -11.28 -19.85 14.32
CA ALA A 10 -12.39 -20.48 13.62
C ALA A 10 -11.87 -21.45 12.53
N PHE A 11 -10.83 -21.05 11.79
CA PHE A 11 -10.20 -21.88 10.78
C PHE A 11 -9.67 -23.20 11.33
N TYR A 12 -8.93 -23.20 12.44
CA TYR A 12 -8.42 -24.43 13.03
C TYR A 12 -9.55 -25.36 13.51
N ARG A 13 -10.65 -24.79 14.01
CA ARG A 13 -11.84 -25.55 14.41
C ARG A 13 -12.54 -26.20 13.22
N GLU A 14 -12.67 -25.50 12.10
CA GLU A 14 -13.36 -25.97 10.89
C GLU A 14 -12.48 -26.89 10.01
N ARG A 15 -11.17 -26.77 10.13
CA ARG A 15 -10.20 -27.66 9.48
C ARG A 15 -10.07 -29.01 10.16
N ALA A 16 -10.25 -29.09 11.49
CA ALA A 16 -10.19 -30.35 12.23
C ALA A 16 -11.13 -31.45 11.67
N PRO A 17 -12.38 -31.15 11.26
CA PRO A 17 -13.26 -32.10 10.57
C PRO A 17 -13.08 -32.15 9.04
N GLN A 18 -12.07 -31.49 8.45
CA GLN A 18 -11.84 -31.36 7.00
C GLN A 18 -13.04 -30.81 6.20
N MET A 19 -13.93 -30.04 6.84
CA MET A 19 -15.15 -29.53 6.19
C MET A 19 -14.84 -28.47 5.12
N TYR A 20 -13.72 -27.73 5.25
CA TYR A 20 -13.27 -26.71 4.30
C TYR A 20 -11.80 -26.89 3.91
N ASN A 21 -11.51 -26.69 2.62
CA ASN A 21 -10.15 -26.59 2.13
C ASN A 21 -9.56 -25.22 2.48
N ALA A 22 -8.32 -25.22 2.97
CA ALA A 22 -7.57 -24.02 3.32
C ALA A 22 -7.50 -23.00 2.18
N LEU A 23 -7.39 -23.47 0.94
CA LEU A 23 -7.31 -22.60 -0.24
C LEU A 23 -8.54 -21.71 -0.36
N TRP A 24 -9.75 -22.28 -0.27
CA TRP A 24 -10.99 -21.52 -0.44
C TRP A 24 -11.21 -20.48 0.66
N TYR A 25 -10.81 -20.80 1.89
CA TYR A 25 -10.90 -19.89 3.03
C TYR A 25 -10.05 -18.64 2.82
N PHE A 26 -8.78 -18.81 2.46
CA PHE A 26 -7.89 -17.69 2.21
C PHE A 26 -8.30 -16.89 0.97
N THR A 27 -8.73 -17.54 -0.11
CA THR A 27 -9.17 -16.82 -1.31
C THR A 27 -10.41 -15.96 -1.07
N ALA A 28 -11.34 -16.44 -0.24
CA ALA A 28 -12.54 -15.68 0.10
C ALA A 28 -12.17 -14.45 0.96
N GLY A 29 -11.29 -14.64 1.96
CA GLY A 29 -10.79 -13.54 2.79
C GLY A 29 -10.07 -12.47 1.98
N THR A 30 -9.16 -12.86 1.08
CA THR A 30 -8.44 -11.88 0.25
C THR A 30 -9.35 -11.15 -0.74
N LEU A 31 -10.37 -11.82 -1.27
CA LEU A 31 -11.32 -11.24 -2.23
C LEU A 31 -12.22 -10.18 -1.58
N VAL A 32 -12.63 -10.39 -0.34
CA VAL A 32 -13.45 -9.42 0.42
C VAL A 32 -12.69 -8.13 0.73
N GLU A 33 -11.37 -8.20 0.89
CA GLU A 33 -10.56 -7.02 1.18
C GLU A 33 -10.40 -6.07 -0.02
N ILE A 34 -10.43 -6.60 -1.25
CA ILE A 34 -10.28 -5.78 -2.47
C ILE A 34 -11.32 -4.65 -2.53
N PRO A 35 -12.65 -4.91 -2.53
CA PRO A 35 -13.64 -3.84 -2.61
C PRO A 35 -13.58 -2.92 -1.40
N TYR A 36 -13.28 -3.44 -0.21
CA TYR A 36 -13.16 -2.65 1.01
C TYR A 36 -12.05 -1.60 0.89
N ILE A 37 -10.85 -2.00 0.45
CA ILE A 37 -9.70 -1.12 0.30
C ILE A 37 -9.94 -0.09 -0.81
N PHE A 38 -10.55 -0.49 -1.92
CA PHE A 38 -10.87 0.43 -3.02
C PHE A 38 -11.87 1.51 -2.59
N VAL A 39 -12.87 1.18 -1.77
CA VAL A 39 -13.81 2.17 -1.23
C VAL A 39 -13.15 3.06 -0.19
N ALA A 40 -12.40 2.50 0.75
CA ALA A 40 -11.72 3.27 1.79
C ALA A 40 -10.71 4.28 1.21
N SER A 41 -9.90 3.83 0.25
CA SER A 41 -8.95 4.69 -0.47
C SER A 41 -9.66 5.73 -1.34
N LEU A 42 -10.82 5.43 -1.93
CA LEU A 42 -11.61 6.40 -2.69
C LEU A 42 -12.06 7.55 -1.79
N VAL A 43 -12.62 7.22 -0.61
CA VAL A 43 -13.06 8.23 0.37
C VAL A 43 -11.89 9.12 0.79
N PHE A 44 -10.71 8.53 1.03
CA PHE A 44 -9.50 9.30 1.32
C PHE A 44 -9.08 10.21 0.15
N CYS A 45 -9.04 9.68 -1.08
CA CYS A 45 -8.61 10.44 -2.25
C CYS A 45 -9.55 11.60 -2.58
N ILE A 46 -10.88 11.43 -2.42
CA ILE A 46 -11.86 12.49 -2.67
C ILE A 46 -11.59 13.73 -1.79
N ILE A 47 -11.12 13.52 -0.55
CA ILE A 47 -10.82 14.61 0.39
C ILE A 47 -9.42 15.15 0.14
N PHE A 48 -8.44 14.25 0.00
CA PHE A 48 -7.03 14.61 -0.06
C PHE A 48 -6.64 15.26 -1.40
N PHE A 49 -7.11 14.71 -2.53
CA PHE A 49 -6.74 15.19 -3.86
C PHE A 49 -7.05 16.69 -4.08
N PRO A 50 -8.27 17.20 -3.79
CA PRO A 50 -8.55 18.63 -3.88
C PRO A 50 -7.82 19.46 -2.80
N SER A 51 -7.52 18.90 -1.62
CA SER A 51 -6.78 19.64 -0.58
C SER A 51 -5.34 19.98 -0.97
N VAL A 52 -4.74 19.20 -1.87
CA VAL A 52 -3.41 19.46 -2.43
C VAL A 52 -3.46 20.43 -3.62
N GLY A 53 -4.66 20.73 -4.14
CA GLY A 53 -4.85 21.61 -5.28
C GLY A 53 -4.58 20.96 -6.64
N ILE A 54 -4.46 19.63 -6.70
CA ILE A 54 -4.28 18.90 -7.96
C ILE A 54 -5.61 18.87 -8.71
N THR A 55 -5.57 19.15 -10.01
CA THR A 55 -6.76 19.17 -10.87
C THR A 55 -6.65 18.10 -11.96
N GLY A 56 -7.80 17.58 -12.42
CA GLY A 56 -7.87 16.60 -13.52
C GLY A 56 -8.51 15.27 -13.14
N TYR A 57 -9.57 14.90 -13.86
CA TYR A 57 -10.32 13.65 -13.65
C TYR A 57 -9.49 12.39 -13.94
N ALA A 58 -8.71 12.41 -15.03
CA ALA A 58 -7.85 11.28 -15.37
C ALA A 58 -6.75 11.09 -14.32
N THR A 59 -6.09 12.18 -13.92
CA THR A 59 -5.07 12.19 -12.86
C THR A 59 -5.63 11.69 -11.52
N PHE A 60 -6.86 12.07 -11.18
CA PHE A 60 -7.55 11.57 -9.99
C PHE A 60 -7.73 10.04 -10.02
N ILE A 61 -8.18 9.48 -11.14
CA ILE A 61 -8.37 8.02 -11.27
C ILE A 61 -7.04 7.28 -11.15
N TYR A 62 -5.99 7.75 -11.83
CA TYR A 62 -4.67 7.12 -11.73
C TYR A 62 -4.09 7.24 -10.33
N TYR A 63 -4.24 8.40 -9.68
CA TYR A 63 -3.86 8.62 -8.29
C TYR A 63 -4.57 7.65 -7.35
N TRP A 64 -5.90 7.57 -7.45
CA TRP A 64 -6.71 6.66 -6.64
C TRP A 64 -6.31 5.20 -6.85
N LEU A 65 -6.13 4.76 -8.09
CA LEU A 65 -5.74 3.39 -8.42
C LEU A 65 -4.37 3.04 -7.83
N VAL A 66 -3.39 3.92 -7.99
CA VAL A 66 -2.01 3.72 -7.49
C VAL A 66 -1.98 3.65 -5.96
N ILE A 67 -2.71 4.54 -5.27
CA ILE A 67 -2.82 4.51 -3.80
C ILE A 67 -3.57 3.25 -3.32
N SER A 68 -4.64 2.85 -4.02
CA SER A 68 -5.41 1.64 -3.71
C SER A 68 -4.53 0.39 -3.81
N LEU A 69 -3.78 0.24 -4.91
CA LEU A 69 -2.90 -0.90 -5.13
C LEU A 69 -1.75 -0.94 -4.12
N ASN A 70 -1.12 0.21 -3.81
CA ASN A 70 -0.08 0.26 -2.79
C ASN A 70 -0.63 -0.17 -1.43
N THR A 71 -1.79 0.32 -1.04
CA THR A 71 -2.46 -0.06 0.21
C THR A 71 -2.77 -1.56 0.25
N LEU A 72 -3.25 -2.13 -0.86
CA LEU A 72 -3.53 -3.56 -0.99
C LEU A 72 -2.30 -4.42 -0.70
N VAL A 73 -1.13 -4.03 -1.24
CA VAL A 73 0.13 -4.74 -1.02
C VAL A 73 0.53 -4.74 0.46
N PHE A 74 0.42 -3.60 1.14
CA PHE A 74 0.71 -3.51 2.57
C PHE A 74 -0.27 -4.30 3.43
N VAL A 75 -1.57 -4.31 3.08
CA VAL A 75 -2.57 -5.09 3.81
C VAL A 75 -2.27 -6.59 3.67
N TYR A 76 -2.00 -7.09 2.47
CA TYR A 76 -1.66 -8.50 2.26
C TYR A 76 -0.33 -8.89 2.90
N LEU A 77 0.65 -7.99 2.93
CA LEU A 77 1.88 -8.21 3.69
C LEU A 77 1.59 -8.33 5.20
N GLY A 78 0.71 -7.48 5.74
CA GLY A 78 0.27 -7.55 7.13
C GLY A 78 -0.48 -8.84 7.45
N GLN A 79 -1.38 -9.28 6.57
CA GLN A 79 -2.08 -10.56 6.70
C GLN A 79 -1.09 -11.74 6.71
N LEU A 80 -0.10 -11.73 5.81
CA LEU A 80 0.95 -12.75 5.77
C LEU A 80 1.70 -12.83 7.11
N MET A 81 2.03 -11.68 7.71
CA MET A 81 2.71 -11.64 9.00
C MET A 81 1.82 -12.15 10.14
N VAL A 82 0.52 -11.86 10.13
CA VAL A 82 -0.43 -12.39 11.14
C VAL A 82 -0.56 -13.92 11.05
N LEU A 83 -0.49 -14.48 9.84
CA LEU A 83 -0.52 -15.93 9.64
C LEU A 83 0.81 -16.61 9.98
N ALA A 84 1.94 -15.93 9.72
CA ALA A 84 3.26 -16.46 10.00
C ALA A 84 3.62 -16.43 11.49
N LEU A 85 3.08 -15.48 12.26
CA LEU A 85 3.43 -15.29 13.66
C LEU A 85 2.37 -15.80 14.66
N PRO A 86 2.78 -16.29 15.84
CA PRO A 86 1.86 -16.82 16.84
C PRO A 86 1.02 -15.73 17.53
N SER A 87 1.54 -14.49 17.64
CA SER A 87 0.93 -13.37 18.37
C SER A 87 0.68 -12.17 17.46
N VAL A 88 -0.52 -11.58 17.59
CA VAL A 88 -0.95 -10.40 16.83
C VAL A 88 -0.10 -9.17 17.15
N ALA A 89 0.32 -9.01 18.41
CA ALA A 89 1.17 -7.90 18.83
C ALA A 89 2.55 -7.96 18.16
N VAL A 90 3.10 -9.17 18.01
CA VAL A 90 4.40 -9.36 17.33
C VAL A 90 4.24 -9.18 15.82
N ALA A 91 3.14 -9.65 15.23
CA ALA A 91 2.87 -9.43 13.82
C ALA A 91 2.76 -7.94 13.47
N ALA A 92 2.03 -7.15 14.28
CA ALA A 92 1.86 -5.71 14.05
C ALA A 92 3.17 -4.92 14.23
N THR A 93 4.00 -5.30 15.20
CA THR A 93 5.31 -4.65 15.40
C THR A 93 6.28 -4.96 14.26
N LEU A 94 6.28 -6.18 13.72
CA LEU A 94 7.08 -6.50 12.54
C LEU A 94 6.55 -5.84 11.27
N GLU A 95 5.23 -5.80 11.07
CA GLU A 95 4.61 -5.14 9.92
C GLU A 95 4.99 -3.66 9.85
N SER A 96 4.84 -2.94 10.97
CA SER A 96 5.28 -1.54 11.06
C SER A 96 6.79 -1.35 10.85
N LEU A 97 7.62 -2.28 11.31
CA LEU A 97 9.06 -2.26 11.05
C LEU A 97 9.37 -2.44 9.55
N PHE A 98 8.74 -3.42 8.90
CA PHE A 98 8.91 -3.65 7.46
C PHE A 98 8.39 -2.48 6.63
N SER A 99 7.24 -1.92 7.00
CA SER A 99 6.69 -0.72 6.37
C SER A 99 7.64 0.47 6.48
N GLY A 100 8.23 0.69 7.66
CA GLY A 100 9.27 1.71 7.85
C GLY A 100 10.52 1.50 7.00
N ILE A 101 11.02 0.26 6.89
CA ILE A 101 12.16 -0.07 6.03
C ILE A 101 11.82 0.21 4.56
N PHE A 102 10.67 -0.26 4.08
CA PHE A 102 10.26 -0.04 2.70
C PHE A 102 10.07 1.44 2.37
N LEU A 103 9.55 2.22 3.31
CA LEU A 103 9.43 3.67 3.16
C LEU A 103 10.79 4.37 3.11
N LEU A 104 11.74 3.97 3.95
CA LEU A 104 13.10 4.53 3.96
C LEU A 104 13.82 4.27 2.63
N PHE A 105 13.65 3.07 2.06
CA PHE A 105 14.22 2.70 0.77
C PHE A 105 13.31 3.05 -0.42
N ALA A 106 12.21 3.78 -0.23
CA ALA A 106 11.32 4.17 -1.32
C ALA A 106 11.95 5.22 -2.27
N GLY A 107 13.10 5.80 -1.89
CA GLY A 107 13.91 6.66 -2.76
C GLY A 107 13.58 8.16 -2.70
N TYR A 108 12.72 8.58 -1.77
CA TYR A 108 12.48 9.99 -1.44
C TYR A 108 13.38 10.49 -0.31
N ASN A 109 13.49 9.74 0.79
CA ASN A 109 14.30 10.12 1.96
C ASN A 109 15.05 8.89 2.51
N PRO A 110 16.32 8.64 2.12
CA PRO A 110 17.19 9.43 1.23
C PRO A 110 16.88 9.28 -0.26
N PRO A 111 17.35 10.23 -1.13
CA PRO A 111 17.16 10.14 -2.58
C PRO A 111 17.75 8.86 -3.17
N ALA A 112 17.09 8.26 -4.16
CA ALA A 112 17.49 6.99 -4.77
C ALA A 112 18.96 6.94 -5.24
N SER A 113 19.54 8.09 -5.63
CA SER A 113 20.95 8.21 -6.05
C SER A 113 21.96 8.03 -4.92
N SER A 114 21.56 8.30 -3.68
CA SER A 114 22.41 8.23 -2.49
C SER A 114 22.40 6.86 -1.81
N ILE A 115 21.62 5.89 -2.35
CA ILE A 115 21.53 4.54 -1.81
C ILE A 115 22.81 3.76 -2.17
N PRO A 116 23.57 3.24 -1.18
CA PRO A 116 24.76 2.43 -1.45
C PRO A 116 24.46 1.22 -2.33
N THR A 117 25.35 0.88 -3.25
CA THR A 117 25.13 -0.19 -4.24
C THR A 117 24.71 -1.53 -3.63
N GLY A 118 25.20 -1.86 -2.43
CA GLY A 118 24.84 -3.10 -1.72
C GLY A 118 23.39 -3.17 -1.23
N TYR A 119 22.69 -2.06 -1.05
CA TYR A 119 21.30 -2.01 -0.58
C TYR A 119 20.30 -1.62 -1.68
N LYS A 120 20.77 -1.39 -2.92
CA LYS A 120 19.90 -1.04 -4.05
C LYS A 120 18.84 -2.09 -4.36
N TRP A 121 19.11 -3.36 -4.05
CA TRP A 121 18.12 -4.43 -4.24
C TRP A 121 16.85 -4.21 -3.40
N VAL A 122 16.98 -3.64 -2.19
CA VAL A 122 15.83 -3.35 -1.31
C VAL A 122 14.93 -2.29 -1.95
N HIS A 123 15.53 -1.28 -2.58
CA HIS A 123 14.81 -0.23 -3.30
C HIS A 123 13.98 -0.80 -4.46
N TYR A 124 14.52 -1.77 -5.22
CA TYR A 124 13.80 -2.40 -6.34
C TYR A 124 12.68 -3.35 -5.89
N ILE A 125 12.81 -3.99 -4.73
CA ILE A 125 11.77 -4.87 -4.18
C ILE A 125 10.66 -4.05 -3.53
N SER A 126 10.98 -2.88 -2.96
CA SER A 126 10.06 -2.03 -2.23
C SER A 126 8.92 -1.52 -3.13
N PRO A 127 7.66 -1.94 -2.92
CA PRO A 127 6.51 -1.41 -3.65
C PRO A 127 6.38 0.12 -3.64
N PRO A 128 6.57 0.84 -2.51
CA PRO A 128 6.37 2.28 -2.47
C PRO A 128 7.34 3.06 -3.37
N THR A 129 8.47 2.49 -3.77
CA THR A 129 9.37 3.09 -4.77
C THR A 129 8.62 3.44 -6.06
N TYR A 130 7.85 2.48 -6.58
CA TYR A 130 7.11 2.64 -7.82
C TYR A 130 5.92 3.57 -7.64
N THR A 131 5.25 3.50 -6.48
CA THR A 131 4.16 4.40 -6.12
C THR A 131 4.64 5.85 -6.13
N ILE A 132 5.74 6.18 -5.45
CA ILE A 132 6.28 7.55 -5.42
C ILE A 132 6.65 8.01 -6.83
N ALA A 133 7.33 7.17 -7.62
CA ALA A 133 7.70 7.53 -8.99
C ALA A 133 6.47 7.88 -9.87
N ILE A 134 5.40 7.09 -9.77
CA ILE A 134 4.16 7.34 -10.52
C ILE A 134 3.46 8.61 -10.00
N LEU A 135 3.40 8.81 -8.68
CA LEU A 135 2.78 10.00 -8.09
C LEU A 135 3.51 11.28 -8.52
N VAL A 136 4.84 11.27 -8.51
CA VAL A 136 5.65 12.40 -9.00
C VAL A 136 5.38 12.66 -10.47
N ALA A 137 5.32 11.62 -11.30
CA ALA A 137 4.97 11.78 -12.72
C ALA A 137 3.56 12.36 -12.90
N LEU A 138 2.56 11.89 -12.16
CA LEU A 138 1.19 12.38 -12.28
C LEU A 138 1.03 13.85 -11.88
N VAL A 139 1.81 14.32 -10.90
CA VAL A 139 1.71 15.69 -10.38
C VAL A 139 2.57 16.67 -11.20
N PHE A 140 3.76 16.26 -11.61
CA PHE A 140 4.75 17.16 -12.23
C PHE A 140 4.91 16.98 -13.75
N ALA A 141 4.21 16.03 -14.39
CA ALA A 141 4.32 15.86 -15.84
C ALA A 141 3.75 17.05 -16.63
N ASP A 142 2.75 17.75 -16.08
CA ASP A 142 2.11 18.88 -16.75
C ASP A 142 2.81 20.18 -16.34
N CYS A 143 4.04 20.36 -16.82
CA CYS A 143 4.74 21.64 -16.72
C CYS A 143 4.50 22.42 -18.02
N PRO A 144 3.76 23.54 -18.01
CA PRO A 144 3.63 24.37 -19.20
C PRO A 144 5.01 24.90 -19.56
N ASP A 145 5.49 24.58 -20.76
CA ASP A 145 6.74 25.12 -21.29
C ASP A 145 6.67 26.66 -21.33
N GLY A 146 7.25 27.32 -20.32
CA GLY A 146 7.67 28.72 -20.39
C GLY A 146 6.63 29.82 -20.18
N SER A 147 5.97 29.90 -19.01
CA SER A 147 5.41 31.18 -18.55
C SER A 147 5.98 31.62 -17.21
N SER A 148 6.89 32.59 -17.28
CA SER A 148 7.34 33.44 -16.19
C SER A 148 6.24 34.39 -15.72
N ASP A 149 5.08 33.88 -15.31
CA ASP A 149 4.01 34.71 -14.76
C ASP A 149 3.28 34.00 -13.60
N GLY A 150 3.60 34.45 -12.39
CA GLY A 150 2.62 34.61 -11.33
C GLY A 150 2.23 33.38 -10.50
N ILE A 151 3.17 32.78 -9.77
CA ILE A 151 2.82 32.10 -8.52
C ILE A 151 2.80 33.17 -7.41
N GLY A 152 1.66 33.84 -7.28
CA GLY A 152 1.34 34.70 -6.15
C GLY A 152 0.46 33.92 -5.17
N TRP A 153 1.09 33.43 -4.10
CA TRP A 153 0.51 32.82 -2.90
C TRP A 153 -0.18 31.47 -3.07
#